data_AF-A0A8G2CNM7-F1
#
_entry.id   AF-A0A8G2CNM7-F1
#
_cell.length_a   1.000
_cell.length_b   1.000
_cell.length_c   1.000
_cell.angle_alpha   90.00
_cell.angle_beta   90.00
_cell.angle_gamma   90.00
#
_symmetry.space_group_name_H-M   'P 1'
#
loop_
_entity.id
_entity.type
_entity.pdbx_description
1 polymer ?
#
loop_
_entity_poly.entity_id
_entity_poly.type
_entity_poly.pdbx_seq_one_letter_code
_entity_poly.pdbx_strand_id
1 'polypeptide(L)'
;MIEHGFSVDEETDLNEDVSVNLYVQKDEEHYVLKLSLVGKYAVLFRADLQGIYHILSYEDIESSHALRLLTKNFARDEITFLDASIIELPIGLHLFNTEIEDTTFYNALFADEIAPGRIP
;
A
#
# COMPACT_ATOMS: atom_id res chain seq x y z
N MET A 1 -13.69 9.31 -8.43
CA MET A 1 -14.25 10.50 -7.71
C MET A 1 -13.21 11.62 -7.75
N ILE A 2 -13.59 12.89 -7.92
CA ILE A 2 -12.62 14.01 -7.85
C ILE A 2 -12.81 14.80 -6.57
N GLU A 3 -11.91 14.64 -5.60
CA GLU A 3 -11.82 15.47 -4.41
C GLU A 3 -10.43 16.08 -4.30
N HIS A 4 -10.34 17.37 -3.95
CA HIS A 4 -9.05 18.07 -3.75
C HIS A 4 -8.05 17.97 -4.94
N GLY A 5 -8.57 17.78 -6.15
CA GLY A 5 -7.80 17.64 -7.39
C GLY A 5 -7.23 16.23 -7.65
N PHE A 6 -7.62 15.23 -6.86
CA PHE A 6 -7.25 13.83 -7.10
C PHE A 6 -8.29 13.14 -7.97
N SER A 7 -7.86 12.38 -8.97
CA SER A 7 -8.69 11.35 -9.58
C SER A 7 -8.44 10.04 -8.85
N VAL A 8 -9.50 9.37 -8.41
CA VAL A 8 -9.42 8.07 -7.73
C VAL A 8 -10.23 7.04 -8.49
N ASP A 9 -9.60 5.93 -8.80
CA ASP A 9 -10.18 4.70 -9.35
C ASP A 9 -9.89 3.52 -8.42
N GLU A 10 -10.81 2.57 -8.37
CA GLU A 10 -10.72 1.39 -7.50
C GLU A 10 -10.68 0.13 -8.38
N GLU A 11 -9.65 -0.69 -8.18
CA GLU A 11 -9.54 -1.99 -8.84
C GLU A 11 -9.24 -3.02 -7.75
N THR A 12 -10.31 -3.62 -7.24
CA THR A 12 -10.21 -4.66 -6.20
C THR A 12 -11.04 -5.85 -6.63
N ASP A 13 -10.41 -7.01 -6.80
CA ASP A 13 -11.13 -8.27 -6.91
C ASP A 13 -11.23 -8.90 -5.52
N LEU A 14 -12.34 -8.64 -4.84
CA LEU A 14 -12.57 -9.15 -3.48
C LEU A 14 -12.61 -10.69 -3.37
N ASN A 15 -12.62 -11.42 -4.49
CA ASN A 15 -12.50 -12.89 -4.45
C ASN A 15 -11.06 -13.36 -4.31
N GLU A 16 -10.09 -12.53 -4.71
CA GLU A 16 -8.68 -12.89 -4.81
C GLU A 16 -7.78 -11.98 -3.95
N ASP A 17 -8.22 -10.76 -3.65
CA ASP A 17 -7.43 -9.75 -2.95
C ASP A 17 -7.70 -9.71 -1.44
N VAL A 18 -6.62 -9.62 -0.66
CA VAL A 18 -6.65 -9.30 0.79
C VAL A 18 -6.44 -7.81 1.08
N SER A 19 -6.50 -6.98 0.04
CA SER A 19 -6.44 -5.52 0.15
C SER A 19 -7.30 -4.84 -0.92
N VAL A 20 -7.74 -3.61 -0.63
CA VAL A 20 -8.35 -2.72 -1.62
C VAL A 20 -7.26 -1.93 -2.31
N ASN A 21 -7.21 -1.95 -3.64
CA ASN A 21 -6.28 -1.13 -4.42
C ASN A 21 -7.00 0.12 -4.95
N LEU A 22 -6.48 1.29 -4.57
CA LEU A 22 -6.93 2.59 -5.05
C LEU A 22 -5.84 3.23 -5.90
N TYR A 23 -6.13 3.43 -7.17
CA TYR A 23 -5.29 4.17 -8.11
C TYR A 23 -5.63 5.64 -7.98
N VAL A 24 -4.65 6.42 -7.52
CA VAL A 24 -4.82 7.83 -7.22
C VAL A 24 -3.91 8.63 -8.14
N GLN A 25 -4.48 9.53 -8.92
CA GLN A 25 -3.73 10.43 -9.79
C GLN A 25 -3.93 11.88 -9.35
N LYS A 26 -2.85 12.65 -9.36
CA LYS A 26 -2.89 14.11 -9.25
C LYS A 26 -1.84 14.74 -10.15
N ASP A 27 -2.28 15.61 -11.04
CA ASP A 27 -1.43 16.18 -12.09
C ASP A 27 -0.75 15.06 -12.90
N GLU A 28 0.58 15.05 -12.96
CA GLU A 28 1.40 14.01 -13.62
C GLU A 28 1.83 12.88 -12.66
N GLU A 29 1.47 12.96 -11.38
CA GLU A 29 1.84 11.96 -10.39
C GLU A 29 0.78 10.86 -10.26
N HIS A 30 1.26 9.62 -10.25
CA HIS A 30 0.45 8.42 -10.12
C HIS A 30 0.83 7.68 -8.84
N TYR A 31 -0.17 7.36 -8.04
CA TYR A 31 -0.04 6.68 -6.77
C TYR A 31 -0.93 5.45 -6.73
N VAL A 32 -0.51 4.45 -5.95
CA VAL A 32 -1.33 3.29 -5.61
C VAL A 32 -1.40 3.21 -4.10
N LEU A 33 -2.61 3.31 -3.57
CA LEU A 33 -2.89 3.11 -2.16
C LEU A 33 -3.49 1.71 -1.99
N LYS A 34 -2.78 0.83 -1.28
CA LYS A 34 -3.33 -0.45 -0.85
C LYS A 34 -3.82 -0.35 0.58
N LEU A 35 -5.08 -0.70 0.83
CA LEU A 35 -5.69 -0.75 2.15
C LEU A 35 -5.90 -2.21 2.55
N SER A 36 -5.32 -2.65 3.66
CA SER A 36 -5.46 -4.04 4.10
C SER A 36 -6.91 -4.33 4.52
N LEU A 37 -7.43 -5.49 4.11
CA LEU A 37 -8.72 -6.01 4.58
C LEU A 37 -8.60 -6.82 5.88
N VAL A 38 -7.37 -7.13 6.30
CA VAL A 38 -7.08 -7.96 7.48
C VAL A 38 -6.55 -7.14 8.68
N GLY A 39 -6.47 -5.81 8.56
CA GLY A 39 -6.07 -4.91 9.64
C GLY A 39 -6.13 -3.44 9.25
N LYS A 40 -5.87 -2.54 10.20
CA LYS A 40 -5.84 -1.08 9.96
C LYS A 40 -4.49 -0.62 9.38
N TYR A 41 -4.10 -1.23 8.27
CA TYR A 41 -2.82 -0.96 7.61
C TYR A 41 -3.02 -0.49 6.18
N ALA A 42 -2.14 0.40 5.76
CA ALA A 42 -2.06 0.88 4.39
C ALA A 42 -0.61 0.92 3.91
N VAL A 43 -0.41 0.80 2.62
CA VAL A 43 0.87 1.11 1.97
C VAL A 43 0.60 2.01 0.76
N LEU A 44 1.46 3.00 0.57
CA LEU A 44 1.34 3.95 -0.53
C LEU A 44 2.56 3.83 -1.44
N PHE A 45 2.28 3.64 -2.73
CA PHE A 45 3.28 3.58 -3.78
C PHE A 45 3.17 4.80 -4.68
N ARG A 46 4.29 5.21 -5.27
CA ARG A 46 4.34 6.18 -6.38
C ARG A 46 4.97 5.54 -7.60
N ALA A 47 4.33 5.66 -8.75
CA ALA A 47 4.94 5.27 -10.02
C ALA A 47 6.00 6.31 -10.43
N ASP A 48 7.15 5.85 -10.89
CA ASP A 48 8.12 6.71 -11.56
C ASP A 48 7.82 6.85 -13.07
N LEU A 49 8.68 7.59 -13.78
CA LEU A 49 8.57 7.81 -15.22
C LEU A 49 8.70 6.52 -16.07
N GLN A 50 9.18 5.44 -15.48
CA GLN A 50 9.30 4.12 -16.12
C GLN A 50 8.13 3.20 -15.77
N GLY A 51 7.18 3.66 -14.96
CA GLY A 51 6.05 2.87 -14.48
C GLY A 51 6.41 1.93 -13.33
N ILE A 52 7.59 2.08 -12.72
CA ILE A 52 7.99 1.30 -11.55
C ILE A 52 7.40 1.96 -10.31
N TYR A 53 6.72 1.16 -9.48
CA TYR A 53 6.16 1.61 -8.22
C TYR A 53 7.21 1.58 -7.11
N HIS A 54 7.35 2.71 -6.42
CA HIS A 54 8.23 2.87 -5.26
C HIS A 54 7.40 3.09 -4.00
N ILE A 55 7.72 2.35 -2.93
CA ILE A 55 7.07 2.53 -1.62
C ILE A 55 7.46 3.90 -1.08
N LEU A 56 6.46 4.67 -0.65
CA LEU A 56 6.68 5.97 -0.02
C LEU A 56 6.91 5.80 1.48
N SER A 57 7.99 6.40 1.98
CA SER A 57 8.24 6.50 3.41
C SER A 57 7.33 7.53 4.07
N TYR A 58 7.29 7.53 5.41
CA TYR A 58 6.63 8.59 6.16
C TYR A 58 7.20 9.99 5.84
N GLU A 59 8.52 10.09 5.64
CA GLU A 59 9.18 11.35 5.28
C GLU A 59 8.74 11.84 3.91
N ASP A 60 8.57 10.94 2.93
CA ASP A 60 8.06 11.29 1.60
C ASP A 60 6.63 11.86 1.70
N ILE A 61 5.77 11.20 2.47
CA ILE A 61 4.39 11.62 2.71
C ILE A 61 4.36 13.00 3.36
N GLU A 62 5.16 13.21 4.41
CA GLU A 62 5.20 14.48 5.13
C GLU A 62 5.86 15.60 4.32
N SER A 63 6.72 15.30 3.35
CA SER A 63 7.35 16.31 2.50
C SER A 63 6.40 16.91 1.46
N SER A 64 5.39 16.15 1.02
CA SER A 64 4.46 16.57 -0.04
C SER A 64 3.11 17.03 0.50
N HIS A 65 2.70 18.26 0.17
CA HIS A 65 1.37 18.75 0.54
C HIS A 65 0.24 17.91 -0.07
N ALA A 66 0.43 17.39 -1.29
CA ALA A 66 -0.54 16.51 -1.92
C ALA A 66 -0.69 15.20 -1.12
N LEU A 67 0.43 14.56 -0.78
CA LEU A 67 0.42 13.32 -0.02
C LEU A 67 -0.18 13.50 1.38
N ARG A 68 0.18 14.58 2.09
CA ARG A 68 -0.46 14.89 3.38
C ARG A 68 -1.98 15.06 3.25
N LEU A 69 -2.47 15.66 2.17
CA LEU A 69 -3.92 15.76 1.94
C LEU A 69 -4.56 14.40 1.67
N LEU A 70 -3.90 13.56 0.88
CA LEU A 70 -4.35 12.20 0.57
C LEU A 70 -4.45 11.35 1.84
N THR A 71 -3.43 11.41 2.72
CA THR A 71 -3.35 10.55 3.91
C THR A 71 -4.12 11.09 5.12
N LYS A 72 -4.50 12.38 5.14
CA LYS A 72 -5.13 13.03 6.29
C LYS A 72 -6.41 12.35 6.80
N ASN A 73 -7.24 11.84 5.90
CA ASN A 73 -8.50 11.18 6.29
C ASN A 73 -8.23 9.82 6.94
N PHE A 74 -7.27 9.06 6.41
CA PHE A 74 -6.87 7.75 6.94
C PHE A 74 -6.30 7.85 8.37
N ALA A 75 -5.63 8.96 8.70
CA ALA A 75 -5.18 9.20 10.08
C ALA A 75 -6.34 9.32 11.09
N ARG A 76 -7.52 9.80 10.67
CA ARG A 76 -8.72 9.84 11.54
C ARG A 76 -9.30 8.46 11.80
N ASP A 77 -9.14 7.54 10.86
CA ASP A 77 -9.65 6.17 10.94
C ASP A 77 -8.67 5.21 11.64
N GLU A 78 -7.57 5.76 12.18
CA GLU A 78 -6.46 5.02 12.82
C GLU A 78 -5.76 4.04 11.87
N ILE A 79 -5.71 4.38 10.58
CA ILE A 79 -5.00 3.59 9.57
C ILE A 79 -3.50 3.92 9.64
N THR A 80 -2.70 2.88 9.81
CA THR A 80 -1.23 2.97 9.89
C THR A 80 -0.60 2.75 8.52
N PHE A 81 0.13 3.74 8.03
CA PHE A 81 0.92 3.61 6.80
C PHE A 81 2.23 2.87 7.11
N LEU A 82 2.46 1.78 6.39
CA LEU A 82 3.67 0.96 6.51
C LEU A 82 4.69 1.39 5.45
N ASP A 83 5.94 1.55 5.87
CA ASP A 83 7.07 1.82 4.98
C ASP A 83 7.78 0.53 4.54
N ALA A 84 8.75 0.67 3.64
CA ALA A 84 9.54 -0.44 3.10
C ALA A 84 10.18 -1.31 4.19
N SER A 85 10.70 -0.68 5.25
CA SER A 85 11.42 -1.39 6.31
C SER A 85 10.51 -2.33 7.11
N ILE A 86 9.21 -2.04 7.18
CA ILE A 86 8.23 -2.87 7.87
C ILE A 86 7.66 -3.94 6.93
N ILE A 87 7.24 -3.55 5.72
CA ILE A 87 6.56 -4.50 4.83
C ILE A 87 7.50 -5.62 4.34
N GLU A 88 8.81 -5.39 4.37
CA GLU A 88 9.83 -6.39 4.04
C GLU A 88 10.20 -7.33 5.21
N LEU A 89 9.74 -7.05 6.44
CA LEU A 89 10.07 -7.91 7.57
C LEU A 89 9.47 -9.31 7.37
N PRO A 90 10.28 -10.37 7.54
CA PRO A 90 9.77 -11.73 7.51
C PRO A 90 8.92 -11.97 8.76
N ILE A 91 7.81 -12.68 8.58
CA ILE A 91 6.97 -13.16 9.66
C ILE A 91 6.79 -14.66 9.55
N GLY A 92 6.98 -15.35 10.67
CA GLY A 92 6.62 -16.76 10.77
C GLY A 92 5.12 -16.88 10.91
N LEU A 93 4.40 -16.95 9.78
CA LEU A 93 2.98 -17.21 9.80
C LEU A 93 2.77 -18.72 9.93
N HIS A 94 2.09 -19.12 11.01
CA HIS A 94 1.82 -20.52 11.29
C HIS A 94 0.32 -20.77 11.19
N LEU A 95 -0.13 -21.26 10.05
CA LEU A 95 -1.50 -21.75 9.91
C LEU A 95 -1.63 -23.10 10.64
N PHE A 96 -2.83 -23.39 11.16
CA PHE A 96 -3.05 -24.64 11.88
C PHE A 96 -2.77 -25.85 10.97
N ASN A 97 -1.88 -26.74 11.40
CA ASN A 97 -1.45 -27.95 10.68
C ASN A 97 -0.66 -27.71 9.38
N THR A 98 0.02 -26.58 9.21
CA THR A 98 0.97 -26.35 8.10
C THR A 98 2.39 -26.13 8.62
N GLU A 99 3.38 -26.23 7.74
CA GLU A 99 4.73 -25.71 8.04
C GLU A 99 4.68 -24.18 8.12
N ILE A 100 5.67 -23.58 8.79
CA ILE A 100 5.81 -22.11 8.83
C ILE A 100 6.11 -21.64 7.41
N GLU A 101 5.26 -20.78 6.89
CA GLU A 101 5.53 -20.11 5.62
C GLU A 101 6.47 -18.93 5.87
N ASP A 102 7.52 -18.83 5.06
CA ASP A 102 8.39 -17.66 5.02
C ASP A 102 7.66 -16.57 4.22
N THR A 103 6.82 -15.82 4.92
CA THR A 103 6.01 -14.73 4.35
C THR A 103 6.48 -13.39 4.90
N THR A 104 6.25 -12.31 4.16
CA THR A 104 6.56 -10.96 4.64
C THR A 104 5.30 -10.28 5.17
N PHE A 105 5.46 -9.19 5.92
CA PHE A 105 4.32 -8.34 6.28
C PHE A 105 3.53 -7.85 5.06
N TYR A 106 4.21 -7.55 3.94
CA TYR A 106 3.53 -7.21 2.70
C TYR A 106 2.58 -8.34 2.28
N ASN A 107 3.12 -9.55 2.22
CA ASN A 107 2.36 -10.69 1.71
C ASN A 107 1.17 -11.02 2.58
N ALA A 108 1.37 -11.02 3.89
CA ALA A 108 0.31 -11.33 4.84
C ALA A 108 -0.82 -10.29 4.90
N LEU A 109 -0.56 -9.03 4.54
CA LEU A 109 -1.52 -7.94 4.68
C LEU A 109 -2.13 -7.45 3.37
N PHE A 110 -1.48 -7.66 2.24
CA PHE A 110 -1.86 -7.03 0.98
C PHE A 110 -2.00 -7.98 -0.21
N ALA A 111 -1.05 -8.89 -0.45
CA ALA A 111 -1.12 -9.82 -1.59
C ALA A 111 -0.03 -10.90 -1.53
N ASP A 112 -0.27 -12.10 -2.04
CA ASP A 112 0.73 -13.19 -2.07
C ASP A 112 1.90 -12.99 -3.05
N GLU A 113 1.93 -11.87 -3.77
CA GLU A 113 2.99 -11.46 -4.69
C GLU A 113 4.09 -10.62 -4.01
N ILE A 114 5.18 -10.37 -4.73
CA ILE A 114 6.28 -9.53 -4.23
C ILE A 114 5.86 -8.07 -4.26
N ALA A 115 6.20 -7.31 -3.21
CA ALA A 115 5.96 -5.86 -3.16
C ALA A 115 6.55 -5.14 -4.40
N PRO A 116 5.77 -4.25 -5.05
CA PRO A 116 6.27 -3.46 -6.17
C PRO A 116 7.54 -2.67 -5.82
N GLY A 117 8.49 -2.59 -6.75
CA GLY A 117 9.79 -1.92 -6.55
C GLY A 117 10.91 -2.85 -6.07
N ARG A 118 10.58 -4.10 -5.72
CA ARG A 118 11.57 -5.14 -5.45
C ARG A 118 11.99 -5.79 -6.79
N ILE A 119 13.17 -5.46 -7.29
CA ILE A 119 13.80 -6.26 -8.36
C ILE A 119 14.41 -7.50 -7.67
N PRO A 120 14.08 -8.73 -8.11
CA PRO A 120 14.60 -9.96 -7.53
C PRO A 120 16.13 -10.10 -7.65
#